data_AF-A0AAN8ZLK6-F1
#
_entry.id   AF-A0AAN8ZLK6-F1
#
_cell.length_a   1.000
_cell.length_b   1.000
_cell.length_c   1.000
_cell.angle_alpha   90.00
_cell.angle_beta   90.00
_cell.angle_gamma   90.00
#
_symmetry.space_group_name_H-M   'P 1'
#
loop_
_entity.id
_entity.type
_entity.pdbx_description
1 polymer ?
#
loop_
_entity_poly.entity_id
_entity_poly.type
_entity_poly.pdbx_seq_one_letter_code
_entity_poly.pdbx_strand_id
1 'polypeptide(L)'
;MVVLFVTHCGWNSVLESVTTGGPIVTWPTSAEQFYNDKLATRVLKTGAGVGEEKCTRSIGECGCLVRREKMEEVVREMMDAGGEAAEWMRERAAELGEAAKRAVEVGGLSYN
;
A
#
# COMPACT_ATOMS: atom_id res chain seq x y z
N MET A 1 -9.61 0.98 14.62
CA MET A 1 -9.26 2.16 13.81
C MET A 1 -8.74 1.63 12.49
N VAL A 2 -9.53 1.72 11.41
CA VAL A 2 -9.11 1.28 10.06
C VAL A 2 -8.66 2.53 9.33
N VAL A 3 -7.37 2.66 9.06
CA VAL A 3 -6.85 3.74 8.22
C VAL A 3 -6.43 3.09 6.91
N LEU A 4 -7.32 3.16 5.92
CA LEU A 4 -6.97 2.86 4.54
C LEU A 4 -6.23 4.09 3.98
N PHE A 5 -5.02 3.90 3.47
CA PHE A 5 -4.20 5.00 2.96
C PHE A 5 -3.99 4.89 1.44
N VAL A 6 -4.32 5.95 0.70
CA VAL A 6 -4.02 6.03 -0.74
C VAL A 6 -2.65 6.68 -0.92
N THR A 7 -1.72 6.02 -1.59
CA THR A 7 -0.33 6.47 -1.69
C THR A 7 0.26 6.29 -3.08
N HIS A 8 1.22 7.15 -3.42
CA HIS A 8 2.07 6.97 -4.59
C HIS A 8 3.15 5.90 -4.43
N CYS A 9 3.15 5.15 -3.32
CA CYS A 9 4.13 4.07 -3.08
C CYS A 9 5.57 4.56 -2.94
N GLY A 10 5.79 5.82 -2.55
CA GLY A 10 7.11 6.25 -2.07
C GLY A 10 7.50 5.45 -0.83
N TRP A 11 8.79 5.13 -0.68
CA TRP A 11 9.24 4.20 0.37
C TRP A 11 8.83 4.64 1.78
N ASN A 12 8.89 5.94 2.08
CA ASN A 12 8.44 6.47 3.37
C ASN A 12 6.96 6.20 3.63
N SER A 13 6.09 6.43 2.65
CA SER A 13 4.66 6.17 2.79
C SER A 13 4.32 4.69 2.93
N VAL A 14 5.09 3.82 2.27
CA VAL A 14 4.97 2.37 2.47
C VAL A 14 5.38 1.98 3.89
N LEU A 15 6.48 2.54 4.41
CA LEU A 15 6.90 2.32 5.80
C LEU A 15 5.89 2.85 6.82
N GLU A 16 5.29 4.02 6.59
CA GLU A 16 4.21 4.56 7.44
C GLU A 16 3.00 3.62 7.48
N SER A 17 2.58 3.08 6.34
CA SER A 17 1.50 2.07 6.27
C SER A 17 1.86 0.78 7.02
N VAL A 18 3.07 0.27 6.83
CA VAL A 18 3.53 -0.94 7.52
C VAL A 18 3.56 -0.71 9.02
N THR A 19 4.19 0.37 9.50
CA THR A 19 4.34 0.67 10.94
C THR A 19 3.01 0.95 11.64
N THR A 20 2.04 1.56 10.94
CA THR A 20 0.68 1.78 11.46
C THR A 20 -0.20 0.52 11.37
N GLY A 21 0.22 -0.48 10.60
CA GLY A 21 -0.52 -1.72 10.38
C GLY A 21 -1.77 -1.55 9.52
N GLY A 22 -1.81 -0.51 8.68
CA GLY A 22 -2.95 -0.20 7.80
C GLY A 22 -2.69 -0.63 6.36
N PRO A 23 -3.69 -1.19 5.64
CA PRO A 23 -3.54 -1.50 4.23
C PRO A 23 -3.50 -0.23 3.36
N ILE A 24 -2.94 -0.35 2.14
CA ILE A 24 -2.78 0.78 1.21
C ILE A 24 -3.41 0.56 -0.16
N VAL A 25 -3.98 1.63 -0.72
CA VAL A 25 -4.27 1.73 -2.16
C VAL A 25 -3.02 2.25 -2.86
N THR A 26 -2.50 1.49 -3.83
CA THR A 26 -1.27 1.82 -4.54
C THR A 26 -1.53 2.56 -5.85
N TRP A 27 -0.91 3.75 -5.99
CA TRP A 27 -0.96 4.59 -7.18
C TRP A 27 0.44 5.09 -7.58
N PRO A 28 1.34 4.22 -8.06
CA PRO A 28 2.70 4.61 -8.42
C PRO A 28 2.75 5.64 -9.57
N THR A 29 3.66 6.60 -9.47
CA THR A 29 3.78 7.73 -10.43
C THR A 29 5.18 7.96 -10.98
N SER A 30 6.23 7.43 -10.36
CA SER A 30 7.62 7.60 -10.84
C SER A 30 8.61 6.70 -10.09
N ALA A 31 9.87 6.72 -10.52
CA ALA A 31 11.01 6.14 -9.80
C ALA A 31 10.79 4.66 -9.41
N GLU A 32 11.13 4.29 -8.18
CA GLU A 32 11.00 2.94 -7.63
C GLU A 32 9.59 2.57 -7.18
N GLN A 33 8.64 3.51 -7.26
CA GLN A 33 7.27 3.34 -6.75
C GLN A 33 6.55 2.15 -7.40
N PHE A 34 6.88 1.82 -8.65
CA PHE A 34 6.35 0.64 -9.35
C PHE A 34 6.82 -0.68 -8.72
N TYR A 35 8.05 -0.73 -8.20
CA TYR A 35 8.53 -1.89 -7.45
C TYR A 35 7.89 -1.96 -6.07
N ASN A 36 7.74 -0.80 -5.41
CA ASN A 36 7.06 -0.72 -4.11
C ASN A 36 5.57 -1.12 -4.22
N ASP A 37 4.90 -0.77 -5.32
CA ASP A 37 3.57 -1.28 -5.66
C ASP A 37 3.55 -2.81 -5.69
N LYS A 38 4.50 -3.45 -6.39
CA LYS A 38 4.57 -4.92 -6.44
C LYS A 38 4.93 -5.53 -5.10
N LEU A 39 5.78 -4.87 -4.31
CA LEU A 39 6.08 -5.30 -2.94
C LEU A 39 4.80 -5.29 -2.10
N ALA A 40 4.07 -4.18 -2.08
CA ALA A 40 2.85 -4.05 -1.28
C ALA A 40 1.73 -5.00 -1.73
N THR A 41 1.48 -5.09 -3.04
CA THR A 41 0.33 -5.83 -3.60
C THR A 41 0.60 -7.34 -3.74
N ARG A 42 1.81 -7.75 -4.13
CA ARG A 42 2.12 -9.16 -4.46
C ARG A 42 2.88 -9.89 -3.36
N VAL A 43 3.77 -9.20 -2.65
CA VAL A 43 4.68 -9.83 -1.68
C VAL A 43 4.12 -9.71 -0.26
N LEU A 44 3.94 -8.48 0.22
CA LEU A 44 3.39 -8.21 1.54
C LEU A 44 1.90 -8.50 1.58
N LYS A 45 1.23 -8.30 0.44
CA LYS A 45 -0.21 -8.48 0.24
C LYS A 45 -1.04 -7.64 1.22
N THR A 46 -0.60 -6.40 1.42
CA THR A 46 -1.23 -5.39 2.29
C THR A 46 -1.75 -4.19 1.50
N GLY A 47 -1.87 -4.32 0.18
CA GLY A 47 -2.42 -3.26 -0.65
C GLY A 47 -3.05 -3.73 -1.95
N ALA A 48 -3.81 -2.83 -2.57
CA ALA A 48 -4.44 -3.04 -3.87
C ALA A 48 -4.17 -1.85 -4.81
N GLY A 49 -3.88 -2.14 -6.08
CA GLY A 49 -3.47 -1.13 -7.06
C GLY A 49 -4.60 -0.58 -7.91
N VAL A 50 -4.52 0.72 -8.21
CA VAL A 50 -5.52 1.43 -9.03
C VAL A 50 -5.06 1.78 -10.46
N GLY A 51 -3.80 1.53 -10.84
CA GLY A 51 -3.26 2.00 -12.14
C GLY A 51 -2.23 1.09 -12.80
N GLU A 52 -2.22 1.09 -14.14
CA GLU A 52 -1.39 0.29 -15.05
C GLU A 52 0.07 0.80 -15.22
N GLU A 53 0.92 -0.09 -15.72
CA GLU A 53 2.40 -0.07 -15.81
C GLU A 53 3.03 1.06 -16.67
N LYS A 54 2.25 1.98 -17.24
CA LYS A 54 2.77 2.97 -18.20
C LYS A 54 3.03 4.32 -17.55
N CYS A 55 4.18 4.41 -16.90
CA CYS A 55 4.75 5.68 -16.51
C CYS A 55 5.59 6.29 -17.64
N THR A 56 5.03 7.24 -18.37
CA THR A 56 5.80 8.14 -19.23
C THR A 56 6.49 9.19 -18.35
N ARG A 57 7.73 9.55 -18.68
CA ARG A 57 8.57 10.50 -17.89
C ARG A 57 8.00 11.93 -17.80
N SER A 58 6.87 12.22 -18.45
CA SER A 58 6.32 13.56 -18.57
C SER A 58 4.93 13.62 -17.96
N ILE A 59 4.79 14.43 -16.91
CA ILE A 59 3.49 14.80 -16.32
C ILE A 59 2.77 15.67 -17.36
N GLY A 60 2.00 15.04 -18.25
CA GLY A 60 1.28 15.75 -19.31
C GLY A 60 0.92 14.87 -20.52
N GLU A 61 1.71 13.85 -20.82
CA GLU A 61 1.41 12.85 -21.86
C GLU A 61 0.88 11.59 -21.19
N CYS A 62 -0.39 11.69 -20.78
CA CYS A 62 -0.95 10.96 -19.64
C CYS A 62 -1.11 9.45 -19.89
N GLY A 63 -0.12 8.65 -19.49
CA GLY A 63 -0.23 7.21 -19.26
C GLY A 63 -0.67 6.82 -17.84
N CYS A 64 -0.68 7.79 -16.91
CA CYS A 64 -0.90 7.57 -15.48
C CYS A 64 -2.30 7.99 -14.98
N LEU A 65 -3.26 8.24 -15.88
CA LEU A 65 -4.60 8.68 -15.50
C LEU A 65 -5.40 7.51 -14.90
N VAL A 66 -5.66 7.55 -13.60
CA VAL A 66 -6.59 6.63 -12.95
C VAL A 66 -8.01 7.18 -13.08
N ARG A 67 -8.91 6.36 -13.64
CA ARG A 67 -10.33 6.71 -13.70
C ARG A 67 -10.94 6.73 -12.29
N ARG A 68 -11.84 7.69 -12.05
CA ARG A 68 -12.56 7.80 -10.77
C ARG A 68 -13.22 6.48 -10.39
N GLU A 69 -13.84 5.82 -11.36
CA GLU A 69 -14.58 4.57 -11.16
C GLU A 69 -13.66 3.47 -10.62
N LYS A 70 -12.42 3.38 -11.12
CA LYS A 70 -11.45 2.40 -10.65
C LYS A 70 -10.96 2.70 -9.24
N MET A 71 -10.70 3.98 -8.94
CA MET A 71 -10.35 4.40 -7.59
C MET A 71 -11.48 4.09 -6.60
N GLU A 72 -12.73 4.40 -6.98
CA GLU A 72 -13.91 4.14 -6.16
C GLU A 72 -14.13 2.65 -5.91
N GLU A 73 -13.99 1.82 -6.95
CA GLU A 73 -14.08 0.36 -6.86
C GLU A 73 -13.09 -0.20 -5.83
N VAL A 74 -11.79 0.13 -5.98
CA VAL A 74 -10.74 -0.39 -5.11
C VAL A 74 -10.88 0.11 -3.68
N VAL A 75 -11.20 1.39 -3.49
CA VAL A 75 -11.43 1.95 -2.14
C VAL A 75 -12.62 1.27 -1.48
N ARG A 76 -13.74 1.08 -2.19
CA ARG A 76 -14.93 0.40 -1.65
C ARG A 76 -14.63 -1.04 -1.26
N GLU A 77 -13.92 -1.78 -2.12
CA GLU A 77 -13.51 -3.16 -1.85
C GLU A 77 -12.65 -3.25 -0.59
N MET A 78 -11.63 -2.40 -0.47
CA MET A 78 -10.71 -2.43 0.68
C MET A 78 -11.34 -1.95 1.99
N MET A 79 -12.39 -1.11 1.91
CA MET A 79 -13.15 -0.65 3.09
C MET A 79 -14.30 -1.59 3.46
N ASP A 80 -14.60 -2.62 2.66
CA ASP A 80 -15.67 -3.55 2.97
C ASP A 80 -15.34 -4.34 4.25
N ALA A 81 -16.19 -4.16 5.26
CA ALA A 81 -16.06 -4.86 6.54
C ALA A 81 -16.57 -6.31 6.44
N GLY A 82 -17.44 -6.62 5.47
CA GLY A 82 -17.94 -7.97 5.21
C GLY A 82 -17.15 -8.74 4.15
N GLY A 83 -16.14 -8.10 3.53
CA GLY A 83 -15.30 -8.71 2.51
C GLY A 83 -14.14 -9.49 3.13
N GLU A 84 -14.13 -10.81 2.96
CA GLU A 84 -13.07 -11.71 3.46
C GLU A 84 -11.66 -11.26 3.01
N ALA A 85 -11.53 -10.82 1.76
CA ALA A 85 -10.26 -10.34 1.22
C ALA A 85 -9.75 -9.08 1.93
N ALA A 86 -10.66 -8.14 2.23
CA ALA A 86 -10.33 -6.88 2.90
C ALA A 86 -10.01 -7.11 4.38
N GLU A 87 -10.73 -8.03 5.04
CA GLU A 87 -10.45 -8.43 6.41
C GLU A 87 -9.08 -9.11 6.52
N TRP A 88 -8.81 -10.10 5.69
CA TRP A 88 -7.52 -10.78 5.62
C TRP A 88 -6.36 -9.81 5.38
N MET A 89 -6.54 -8.82 4.50
CA MET A 89 -5.52 -7.81 4.23
C MET A 89 -5.25 -6.92 5.46
N ARG A 90 -6.29 -6.58 6.24
CA ARG A 90 -6.15 -5.81 7.49
C ARG A 90 -5.44 -6.60 8.56
N GLU A 91 -5.75 -7.88 8.72
CA GLU A 91 -5.04 -8.78 9.63
C GLU A 91 -3.57 -8.86 9.26
N ARG A 92 -3.28 -9.07 7.97
CA ARG A 92 -1.91 -9.13 7.46
C ARG A 92 -1.14 -7.83 7.70
N ALA A 93 -1.78 -6.68 7.49
CA ALA A 93 -1.19 -5.38 7.76
C ALA A 93 -0.89 -5.20 9.26
N ALA A 94 -1.83 -5.59 10.14
CA ALA A 94 -1.64 -5.52 11.58
C ALA A 94 -0.45 -6.39 12.05
N GLU A 95 -0.33 -7.63 11.53
CA GLU A 95 0.81 -8.51 11.83
C GLU A 95 2.16 -7.87 11.48
N LEU A 96 2.25 -7.25 10.29
CA LEU A 96 3.45 -6.58 9.84
C LEU A 96 3.74 -5.32 10.66
N GLY A 97 2.71 -4.59 11.10
CA GLY A 97 2.88 -3.44 12.00
C GLY A 97 3.44 -3.83 13.35
N GLU A 98 2.96 -4.92 13.95
CA GLU A 98 3.52 -5.44 15.19
C GLU A 98 4.96 -5.95 14.99
N ALA A 99 5.26 -6.57 13.85
CA ALA A 99 6.63 -6.97 13.51
C ALA A 99 7.56 -5.75 13.34
N ALA A 100 7.09 -4.69 12.70
CA ALA A 100 7.85 -3.45 12.50
C ALA A 100 8.17 -2.76 13.83
N LYS A 101 7.22 -2.70 14.77
CA LYS A 101 7.43 -2.18 16.13
C LYS A 101 8.52 -2.98 16.86
N ARG A 102 8.39 -4.31 16.90
CA ARG A 102 9.38 -5.19 17.54
C ARG A 102 10.77 -5.08 16.93
N ALA A 103 10.88 -4.81 15.62
CA ALA A 103 12.17 -4.71 14.95
C ALA A 103 13.03 -3.56 15.48
N VAL A 104 12.40 -2.46 15.94
CA VAL A 104 13.08 -1.25 16.40
C VAL A 104 13.12 -1.09 17.93
N GLU A 105 12.42 -1.95 18.68
CA GLU A 105 12.48 -2.00 20.14
C GLU A 105 13.87 -2.47 20.64
N VAL A 106 14.20 -2.19 21.90
CA VAL A 106 15.46 -2.61 22.52
C VAL A 106 15.62 -4.13 22.39
N GLY A 107 16.71 -4.57 21.75
CA GLY A 107 16.96 -5.98 21.46
C GLY A 107 16.36 -6.49 20.14
N GLY A 108 15.67 -5.63 19.39
CA GLY A 108 15.11 -5.92 18.07
C GLY A 108 16.17 -6.02 16.96
N LEU A 109 15.75 -6.57 15.81
CA LEU A 109 16.62 -6.87 14.67
C LEU A 109 17.24 -5.64 13.99
N SER A 110 16.61 -4.46 14.13
CA SER A 110 17.10 -3.20 13.58
C SER A 110 17.61 -2.24 14.67
N TYR A 111 17.56 -2.65 15.94
CA TYR A 111 18.09 -1.88 17.07
C TYR A 111 19.61 -2.08 17.25
N ASN A 112 20.09 -3.30 16.98
CA ASN A 112 21.51 -3.69 17.05
C ASN A 112 22.13 -3.74 15.66
#